data_AF-A0A349E142-F1
#
_entry.id   AF-A0A349E142-F1
#
_cell.length_a   1.000
_cell.length_b   1.000
_cell.length_c   1.000
_cell.angle_alpha   90.00
_cell.angle_beta   90.00
_cell.angle_gamma   90.00
#
_symmetry.space_group_name_H-M   'P 1'
#
loop_
_entity.id
_entity.type
_entity.pdbx_description
1 polymer ?
#
loop_
_entity_poly.entity_id
_entity_poly.type
_entity_poly.pdbx_seq_one_letter_code
_entity_poly.pdbx_strand_id
1 'polypeptide(L)' 'MQVSTINLSTQSKAATTIDVDLLEQAFQARLEAFALNAHQPLDHYQEQDLPRTAECLEMALLELRFLLNEIKLLGLLKAL' A
#
# COMPACT_ATOMS: atom_id res chain seq x y z
N MET A 1 -40.11 -19.35 -27.63
CA MET A 1 -39.08 -18.68 -26.80
C MET A 1 -37.74 -18.91 -27.48
N GLN A 2 -37.13 -17.87 -28.04
CA GLN A 2 -35.83 -17.99 -28.73
C GLN A 2 -34.70 -18.00 -27.69
N VAL A 3 -33.90 -19.06 -27.70
CA VAL A 3 -32.69 -19.16 -26.89
C VAL A 3 -31.61 -18.33 -27.58
N SER A 4 -31.30 -17.17 -26.99
CA SER A 4 -30.18 -16.36 -27.47
C SER A 4 -28.88 -16.99 -27.00
N THR A 5 -28.12 -17.56 -27.93
CA THR A 5 -26.74 -17.98 -27.72
C THR A 5 -25.89 -16.76 -27.39
N ILE A 6 -25.40 -16.70 -26.15
CA ILE A 6 -24.44 -15.67 -25.73
C ILE A 6 -23.12 -15.98 -26.45
N ASN A 7 -22.79 -15.17 -27.45
CA ASN A 7 -21.49 -15.19 -28.13
C ASN A 7 -20.40 -14.78 -27.14
N LEU A 8 -19.65 -15.76 -26.64
CA LEU A 8 -18.53 -15.61 -25.73
C LEU A 8 -17.24 -15.17 -26.45
N SER A 9 -17.32 -14.18 -27.36
CA SER A 9 -16.18 -13.78 -28.23
C SER A 9 -15.72 -12.33 -28.05
N THR A 10 -16.16 -11.64 -27.01
CA THR A 10 -15.69 -10.26 -26.70
C THR A 10 -15.31 -10.10 -25.23
N GLN A 11 -14.64 -11.11 -24.66
CA GLN A 11 -13.83 -10.85 -23.46
C GLN A 11 -12.59 -10.08 -23.93
N SER A 12 -12.75 -8.76 -24.03
CA SER A 12 -11.66 -7.81 -24.13
C SER A 12 -10.64 -8.20 -23.07
N LYS A 13 -9.44 -8.56 -23.51
CA LYS A 13 -8.25 -8.56 -22.65
C LYS A 13 -8.12 -7.13 -22.13
N ALA A 14 -8.79 -6.81 -21.02
CA ALA A 14 -8.41 -5.71 -20.18
C ALA A 14 -7.02 -6.10 -19.66
N ALA A 15 -5.98 -5.79 -20.44
CA ALA A 15 -4.65 -5.74 -19.92
C ALA A 15 -4.74 -4.74 -18.78
N THR A 16 -4.64 -5.22 -17.55
CA THR A 16 -4.52 -4.38 -16.37
C THR A 16 -3.18 -3.67 -16.51
N THR A 17 -3.15 -2.57 -17.26
CA THR A 17 -2.01 -1.68 -17.34
C THR A 17 -1.81 -1.12 -15.95
N ILE A 18 -0.68 -1.46 -15.33
CA ILE A 18 -0.30 -0.89 -14.04
C ILE A 18 0.03 0.57 -14.30
N ASP A 19 -0.76 1.46 -13.71
CA ASP A 19 -0.47 2.89 -13.70
C ASP A 19 0.63 3.15 -12.67
N VAL A 20 1.86 3.28 -13.17
CA VAL A 20 3.06 3.47 -12.34
C VAL A 20 3.05 4.84 -11.66
N ASP A 21 2.49 5.86 -12.31
CA ASP A 21 2.42 7.22 -11.76
C ASP A 21 1.44 7.25 -10.57
N LEU A 22 0.28 6.58 -10.71
CA LEU A 22 -0.66 6.43 -9.61
C LEU A 22 -0.05 5.64 -8.44
N LEU A 23 0.72 4.58 -8.73
CA LEU A 23 1.41 3.81 -7.70
C LEU A 23 2.46 4.63 -6.95
N GLU A 24 3.21 5.48 -7.66
CA GLU A 24 4.20 6.38 -7.06
C GLU A 24 3.55 7.42 -6.16
N GLN A 25 2.45 8.05 -6.61
CA GLN A 25 1.69 8.99 -5.78
C GLN A 25 1.12 8.31 -4.53
N ALA A 26 0.60 7.09 -4.67
CA ALA A 26 0.08 6.33 -3.53
C ALA A 26 1.19 5.96 -2.54
N PHE A 27 2.37 5.56 -3.02
CA PHE A 27 3.54 5.32 -2.18
C PHE A 27 3.97 6.60 -1.44
N GLN A 28 4.05 7.74 -2.14
CA GLN A 28 4.40 9.02 -1.52
C GLN A 28 3.42 9.38 -0.39
N ALA A 29 2.12 9.30 -0.64
CA ALA A 29 1.10 9.61 0.37
C ALA A 29 1.22 8.71 1.62
N ARG A 30 1.50 7.41 1.43
CA ARG A 30 1.72 6.48 2.55
C ARG A 30 3.00 6.78 3.32
N LEU A 31 4.09 7.15 2.63
CA LEU A 31 5.34 7.53 3.26
C LEU A 31 5.19 8.82 4.09
N GLU A 32 4.47 9.80 3.56
CA GLU A 32 4.13 11.04 4.26
C GLU A 32 3.27 10.77 5.51
N ALA A 33 2.25 9.91 5.39
CA ALA A 33 1.42 9.52 6.51
C ALA A 33 2.22 8.79 7.60
N PHE A 34 3.14 7.89 7.23
CA PHE A 34 4.04 7.25 8.18
C PHE A 34 4.91 8.28 8.92
N ALA A 35 5.55 9.19 8.18
CA ALA A 35 6.42 10.21 8.75
C ALA A 35 5.66 11.16 9.70
N LEU A 36 4.43 11.54 9.34
CA LEU A 36 3.58 12.40 10.16
C LEU A 36 3.21 11.73 11.49
N ASN A 37 2.98 10.40 11.49
CA ASN A 37 2.54 9.65 12.66
C ASN A 37 3.67 8.99 13.47
N ALA A 38 4.93 9.10 13.02
CA ALA A 38 6.08 8.40 13.63
C ALA A 38 6.36 8.78 15.10
N HIS A 39 5.77 9.87 15.60
CA HIS A 39 5.92 10.34 16.97
C HIS A 39 5.03 9.59 17.98
N GLN A 40 3.94 8.94 17.55
CA GLN A 40 2.94 8.32 18.42
C GLN A 40 3.50 7.35 19.49
N PRO A 41 4.50 6.49 19.20
CA PRO A 41 5.08 5.64 20.24
C PRO A 41 5.71 6.43 21.40
N LEU A 42 6.29 7.60 21.10
CA LEU A 42 6.90 8.45 22.12
C LEU A 42 5.83 9.05 23.04
N ASP A 43 4.69 9.47 22.50
CA ASP A 43 3.58 10.02 23.28
C ASP A 43 3.06 8.99 24.29
N HIS A 44 2.79 7.76 23.84
CA HIS A 44 2.34 6.66 24.72
C HIS A 44 3.39 6.29 25.76
N TYR A 45 4.68 6.34 25.40
CA TYR A 45 5.76 6.08 26.35
C TYR A 45 5.81 7.16 27.45
N GLN A 46 5.61 8.44 27.09
CA GLN A 46 5.56 9.55 28.04
C GLN A 46 4.35 9.43 28.99
N GLU A 47 3.24 8.87 28.52
CA GLU A 47 2.06 8.53 29.32
C GLU A 47 2.24 7.27 30.20
N GLN A 48 3.41 6.62 30.14
CA GLN A 48 3.74 5.36 30.82
C GLN A 48 2.89 4.16 30.37
N ASP A 49 2.28 4.23 29.18
CA ASP A 49 1.52 3.12 28.57
C ASP A 49 2.44 2.24 27.71
N LEU A 50 3.16 1.33 28.39
CA LEU A 50 4.09 0.41 27.72
C LEU A 50 3.41 -0.57 26.76
N PRO A 51 2.25 -1.19 27.09
CA PRO A 51 1.52 -2.03 26.14
C PRO A 51 1.20 -1.30 24.84
N ARG A 52 0.66 -0.08 24.94
CA ARG A 52 0.30 0.70 23.75
C ARG A 52 1.52 1.15 22.96
N THR A 53 2.59 1.52 23.65
CA THR A 53 3.88 1.83 23.02
C THR A 53 4.36 0.64 22.17
N ALA A 54 4.30 -0.57 22.71
CA ALA A 54 4.70 -1.79 22.00
C ALA A 54 3.83 -2.04 20.76
N GLU A 55 2.50 -1.93 20.89
CA GLU A 55 1.57 -2.06 19.76
C GLU A 55 1.88 -1.06 18.63
N CYS A 56 2.14 0.21 18.97
CA CYS A 56 2.49 1.23 17.99
C CYS A 56 3.83 0.91 17.29
N LEU A 57 4.83 0.40 18.02
CA LEU A 57 6.10 0.00 17.43
C LEU A 57 5.96 -1.22 16.50
N GLU A 58 5.14 -2.21 16.86
CA GLU A 58 4.86 -3.36 16.01
C GLU A 58 4.12 -2.96 14.72
N MET A 59 3.17 -2.02 14.83
CA MET A 59 2.48 -1.47 13.66
C MET A 59 3.46 -0.71 12.76
N ALA A 60 4.30 0.15 13.34
CA ALA A 60 5.30 0.90 12.58
C ALA A 60 6.28 -0.03 11.84
N LEU A 61 6.68 -1.15 12.45
CA LEU A 61 7.50 -2.17 11.80
C LEU A 61 6.80 -2.78 10.58
N LEU A 62 5.50 -3.08 10.69
CA LEU A 62 4.71 -3.64 9.60
C LEU A 62 4.56 -2.63 8.45
N GLU A 63 4.23 -1.38 8.76
CA GLU A 63 4.11 -0.30 7.78
C GLU A 63 5.43 -0.06 7.03
N LEU A 64 6.55 0.02 7.75
CA LEU A 64 7.88 0.13 7.15
C LEU A 64 8.17 -1.03 6.20
N ARG A 65 7.76 -2.26 6.57
CA ARG A 65 7.97 -3.42 5.69
C ARG A 65 7.15 -3.31 4.39
N PHE A 66 5.94 -2.78 4.44
CA PHE A 66 5.15 -2.52 3.24
C PHE A 66 5.75 -1.39 2.39
N LEU A 67 6.14 -0.27 2.99
CA LEU A 67 6.81 0.83 2.29
C LEU A 67 8.10 0.37 1.60
N LEU A 68 8.91 -0.46 2.28
CA LEU A 68 10.12 -1.05 1.69
C LEU A 68 9.82 -1.97 0.51
N ASN A 69 8.71 -2.71 0.55
CA ASN A 69 8.31 -3.57 -0.57
C ASN A 69 7.82 -2.72 -1.75
N GLU A 70 7.03 -1.68 -1.49
CA GLU A 70 6.51 -0.77 -2.52
C GLU A 70 7.62 -0.01 -3.25
N ILE A 71 8.59 0.55 -2.53
CA ILE A 71 9.69 1.28 -3.19
C ILE A 71 10.57 0.35 -4.03
N LYS A 72 10.78 -0.89 -3.60
CA LYS A 72 11.49 -1.91 -4.40
C LYS A 72 10.69 -2.25 -5.66
N LEU A 73 9.38 -2.44 -5.55
CA LEU A 73 8.50 -2.69 -6.69
C LEU A 73 8.53 -1.51 -7.68
N LEU A 74 8.41 -0.27 -7.19
CA LEU A 74 8.53 0.93 -8.02
C LEU A 74 9.87 0.98 -8.75
N GLY A 75 10.98 0.67 -8.06
CA GLY A 75 12.29 0.58 -8.68
C GLY A 75 12.36 -0.45 -9.81
N LEU A 76 11.72 -1.61 -9.63
CA LEU A 76 11.64 -2.64 -10.68
C LEU A 76 10.78 -2.19 -11.86
N LEU A 77 9.61 -1.59 -11.61
CA LEU A 77 8.69 -1.14 -12.65
C LEU A 77 9.27 0.00 -13.48
N LYS A 78 10.06 0.89 -12.87
CA LYS A 78 10.73 2.01 -13.56
C LYS A 78 11.99 1.60 -14.32
N ALA A 79 12.53 0.41 -14.04
CA ALA A 79 13.69 -0.14 -14.74
C ALA A 79 13.31 -0.98 -15.99
N LEU A 80 12.01 -1.24 -16.19
CA LEU A 80 11.44 -1.88 -17.38
C LEU A 80 11.20 -0.87 -18.50
#